data_AF-A0A537Z3W0-F1
#
_entry.id   AF-A0A537Z3W0-F1
#
_cell.length_a   1.000
_cell.length_b   1.000
_cell.length_c   1.000
_cell.angle_alpha   90.00
_cell.angle_beta   90.00
_cell.angle_gamma   90.00
#
_symmetry.space_group_name_H-M   'P 1'
#
loop_
_entity.id
_entity.type
_entity.pdbx_description
1 polymer ?
#
loop_
_entity_poly.entity_id
_entity_poly.type
_entity_poly.pdbx_seq_one_letter_code
_entity_poly.pdbx_strand_id
1 'polypeptide(L)'
;MNFVDVLVLAWLALSAAHGARRGLTLQLFSLLGLVGGAFLGARLGPHLLPGGATSPWVPLAGLVGALVGALLLETAAHAVRSRLSQRPVEVVDMAGGIVLGTLLGLGFAWLLAALALQQPELGLRRDVQHSAILPALVRTVSPQSVLSALNRFDPLPFISAFPDRGLPPPDPSVEESPGAQAAKMSVVKIQGTSCGLGIEGSGWVVRPGIVATNAHVIAGESDTRVLVLGQPVRVAIPIYVDRNNDAALLRVYGLTTTPLRVAPSPSAPEQVVLLGYPDNGRLTAVAGTAGPPAKVFTRDAYGDHVLLRTVVPLRGRVRE
;
A
#
# COMPACT_ATOMS: atom_id res chain seq x y z
N MET A 1 3.46 27.21 -16.27
CA MET A 1 4.60 26.42 -15.75
C MET A 1 5.05 27.04 -14.45
N ASN A 2 4.90 26.32 -13.35
CA ASN A 2 5.37 26.76 -12.04
C ASN A 2 6.87 26.44 -11.87
N PHE A 3 7.53 27.01 -10.87
CA PHE A 3 8.94 26.71 -10.54
C PHE A 3 9.22 25.20 -10.39
N VAL A 4 8.26 24.47 -9.82
CA VAL A 4 8.32 23.01 -9.68
C VAL A 4 8.38 22.30 -11.03
N ASP A 5 7.64 22.77 -12.04
CA ASP A 5 7.67 22.16 -13.38
C ASP A 5 9.07 22.31 -14.01
N VAL A 6 9.68 23.49 -13.83
CA VAL A 6 11.06 23.75 -14.30
C VAL A 6 12.06 22.85 -13.59
N LEU A 7 11.91 22.67 -12.27
CA LEU A 7 12.76 21.79 -11.48
C LEU A 7 12.64 20.32 -11.93
N VAL A 8 11.41 19.85 -12.17
CA VAL A 8 11.15 18.50 -12.68
C VAL A 8 11.76 18.31 -14.06
N LEU A 9 11.56 19.26 -14.98
CA LEU A 9 12.16 19.19 -16.32
C LEU A 9 13.69 19.20 -16.27
N ALA A 10 14.29 20.02 -15.40
CA ALA A 10 15.73 20.05 -15.18
C ALA A 10 16.23 18.72 -14.62
N TRP A 11 15.52 18.13 -13.65
CA TRP A 11 15.82 16.81 -13.11
C TRP A 11 15.74 15.71 -14.17
N LEU A 12 14.72 15.74 -15.03
CA LEU A 12 14.58 14.77 -16.12
C LEU A 12 15.70 14.91 -17.14
N ALA A 13 16.08 16.14 -17.50
CA ALA A 13 17.21 16.40 -18.39
C ALA A 13 18.54 15.91 -17.80
N LEU A 14 18.77 16.14 -16.50
CA LEU A 14 19.94 15.62 -15.79
C LEU A 14 19.95 14.09 -15.74
N SER A 15 18.79 13.48 -15.47
CA SER A 15 18.63 12.02 -15.43
C SER A 15 18.86 11.39 -16.79
N ALA A 16 18.34 12.00 -17.86
CA ALA A 16 18.58 11.60 -19.25
C ALA A 16 20.06 11.74 -19.63
N ALA A 17 20.70 12.85 -19.27
CA ALA A 17 22.12 13.08 -19.54
C ALA A 17 23.02 12.10 -18.77
N HIS A 18 22.68 11.81 -17.51
CA HIS A 18 23.36 10.79 -16.72
C HIS A 18 23.18 9.41 -17.34
N GLY A 19 21.96 9.10 -17.80
CA GLY A 19 21.64 7.87 -18.49
C GLY A 19 22.40 7.70 -19.82
N ALA A 20 22.54 8.78 -20.59
CA ALA A 20 23.37 8.79 -21.80
C ALA A 20 24.83 8.45 -21.52
N ARG A 21 25.39 9.02 -20.43
CA ARG A 21 26.79 8.80 -20.04
C ARG A 21 27.03 7.36 -19.54
N ARG A 22 26.12 6.83 -18.71
CA ARG A 22 26.23 5.46 -18.19
C ARG A 22 25.91 4.40 -19.24
N GLY A 23 24.98 4.68 -20.16
CA GLY A 23 24.48 3.69 -21.11
C GLY A 23 23.46 2.73 -20.48
N LEU A 24 22.74 1.99 -21.32
CA LEU A 24 21.71 1.03 -20.92
C LEU A 24 22.31 -0.13 -20.15
N THR A 25 23.43 -0.68 -20.63
CA THR A 25 24.05 -1.90 -20.12
C THR A 25 24.43 -1.76 -18.65
N LEU A 26 25.16 -0.69 -18.30
CA LEU A 26 25.57 -0.43 -16.91
C LEU A 26 24.35 -0.22 -16.00
N GLN A 27 23.37 0.59 -16.46
CA GLN A 27 22.17 0.87 -15.67
C GLN A 27 21.32 -0.38 -15.43
N LEU A 28 21.11 -1.19 -16.47
CA LEU A 28 20.30 -2.39 -16.40
C LEU A 28 20.95 -3.44 -15.49
N PHE A 29 22.24 -3.69 -15.64
CA PHE A 29 22.96 -4.64 -14.79
C PHE A 29 23.02 -4.17 -13.33
N SER A 30 23.27 -2.88 -13.09
CA SER A 30 23.24 -2.31 -11.74
C SER A 30 21.87 -2.48 -11.10
N LEU A 31 20.78 -2.22 -11.85
CA LEU A 31 19.41 -2.38 -11.38
C LEU A 31 19.06 -3.86 -11.11
N LEU A 32 19.44 -4.76 -12.03
CA LEU A 32 19.26 -6.21 -11.85
C LEU A 32 20.05 -6.72 -10.65
N GLY A 33 21.25 -6.20 -10.41
CA GLY A 33 22.07 -6.58 -9.27
C GLY A 33 21.52 -6.06 -7.96
N LEU A 34 21.00 -4.84 -7.95
CA LEU A 34 20.33 -4.29 -6.79
C LEU A 34 19.08 -5.10 -6.43
N VAL A 35 18.21 -5.38 -7.40
CA VAL A 35 16.97 -6.14 -7.17
C VAL A 35 17.26 -7.60 -6.81
N GLY A 36 18.12 -8.27 -7.59
CA GLY A 36 18.50 -9.66 -7.33
C GLY A 36 19.26 -9.82 -6.02
N GLY A 37 20.16 -8.89 -5.71
CA GLY A 37 20.88 -8.82 -4.45
C GLY A 37 19.97 -8.59 -3.25
N ALA A 38 19.01 -7.66 -3.35
CA ALA A 38 18.01 -7.44 -2.31
C ALA A 38 17.20 -8.69 -2.03
N PHE A 39 16.72 -9.34 -3.09
CA PHE A 39 15.95 -10.58 -3.00
C PHE A 39 16.73 -11.70 -2.31
N LEU A 40 17.97 -11.94 -2.76
CA LEU A 40 18.83 -12.97 -2.17
C LEU A 40 19.18 -12.64 -0.72
N GLY A 41 19.55 -11.39 -0.42
CA GLY A 41 19.87 -10.94 0.93
C GLY A 41 18.68 -11.08 1.89
N ALA A 42 17.48 -10.71 1.45
CA ALA A 42 16.25 -10.86 2.21
C ALA A 42 15.86 -12.32 2.43
N ARG A 43 16.17 -13.22 1.48
CA ARG A 43 15.86 -14.65 1.59
C ARG A 43 16.87 -15.41 2.43
N LEU A 44 18.15 -15.02 2.40
CA LEU A 44 19.22 -15.63 3.17
C LEU A 44 19.30 -15.08 4.60
N GLY A 45 18.93 -13.81 4.82
CA GLY A 45 18.98 -13.15 6.12
C GLY A 45 18.32 -13.95 7.26
N PRO A 46 17.09 -14.47 7.11
CA PRO A 46 16.41 -15.27 8.14
C PRO A 46 17.11 -16.59 8.48
N HIS A 47 18.00 -17.09 7.63
CA HIS A 47 18.77 -18.31 7.92
C HIS A 47 20.10 -18.02 8.61
N LEU A 48 20.61 -16.80 8.48
CA LEU A 48 21.92 -16.39 9.00
C LEU A 48 21.81 -15.59 10.29
N LEU A 49 20.67 -14.94 10.54
CA LEU A 49 20.49 -14.02 11.67
C LEU A 49 19.83 -14.71 12.87
N PRO A 50 20.26 -14.41 14.11
CA PRO A 50 19.57 -14.85 15.33
C PRO A 50 18.13 -14.32 15.36
N GLY A 51 17.17 -15.20 15.65
CA GLY A 51 15.73 -14.89 15.58
C GLY A 51 15.11 -15.10 14.19
N GLY A 52 15.90 -15.47 13.19
CA GLY A 52 15.46 -15.80 11.85
C GLY A 52 14.56 -14.75 11.22
N ALA A 53 13.36 -15.11 10.80
CA ALA A 53 12.45 -14.20 10.10
C ALA A 53 11.91 -13.06 10.97
N THR A 54 12.01 -13.15 12.31
CA THR A 54 11.59 -12.10 13.24
C THR A 54 12.74 -11.19 13.68
N SER A 55 13.95 -11.42 13.16
CA SER A 55 15.12 -10.62 13.51
C SER A 55 14.98 -9.17 12.99
N PRO A 56 15.29 -8.14 13.79
CA PRO A 56 15.25 -6.75 13.32
C PRO A 56 16.33 -6.44 12.27
N TRP A 57 17.30 -7.33 12.08
CA TRP A 57 18.44 -7.16 11.17
C TRP A 57 18.19 -7.68 9.75
N VAL A 58 17.09 -8.39 9.50
CA VAL A 58 16.83 -8.93 8.15
C VAL A 58 16.68 -7.83 7.07
N PRO A 59 16.09 -6.63 7.33
CA PRO A 59 16.06 -5.57 6.32
C PRO A 59 17.47 -5.11 5.94
N LEU A 60 18.38 -5.07 6.92
CA LEU A 60 19.77 -4.74 6.69
C LEU A 60 20.46 -5.80 5.82
N ALA A 61 20.14 -7.09 6.01
CA ALA A 61 20.63 -8.15 5.14
C ALA A 61 20.17 -8.00 3.69
N GLY A 62 18.90 -7.61 3.47
CA GLY A 62 18.39 -7.24 2.14
C GLY A 62 19.15 -6.05 1.54
N LEU A 63 19.35 -4.98 2.31
CA LEU A 63 20.10 -3.80 1.85
C LEU A 63 21.56 -4.14 1.48
N VAL A 64 22.25 -4.88 2.33
CA VAL A 64 23.62 -5.35 2.07
C VAL A 64 23.64 -6.23 0.82
N GLY A 65 22.69 -7.14 0.69
CA GLY A 65 22.52 -7.97 -0.50
C GLY A 65 22.36 -7.12 -1.76
N ALA A 66 21.51 -6.09 -1.73
CA ALA A 66 21.32 -5.15 -2.84
C ALA A 66 22.63 -4.47 -3.25
N LEU A 67 23.37 -3.91 -2.28
CA LEU A 67 24.63 -3.21 -2.54
C LEU A 67 25.67 -4.15 -3.14
N VAL A 68 25.81 -5.36 -2.58
CA VAL A 68 26.75 -6.38 -3.08
C VAL A 68 26.35 -6.83 -4.49
N GLY A 69 25.08 -7.15 -4.72
CA GLY A 69 24.58 -7.58 -6.02
C GLY A 69 24.75 -6.51 -7.09
N ALA A 70 24.45 -5.25 -6.77
CA ALA A 70 24.67 -4.11 -7.66
C ALA A 70 26.14 -3.99 -8.05
N LEU A 71 27.05 -4.03 -7.07
CA LEU A 71 28.49 -3.95 -7.32
C LEU A 71 28.98 -5.10 -8.21
N LEU A 72 28.57 -6.33 -7.92
CA LEU A 72 28.96 -7.52 -8.69
C LEU A 72 28.50 -7.43 -10.14
N LEU A 73 27.21 -7.13 -10.37
CA LEU A 73 26.69 -7.03 -11.74
C LEU A 73 27.19 -5.80 -12.47
N GLU A 74 27.49 -4.70 -11.78
CA GLU A 74 28.12 -3.54 -12.39
C GLU A 74 29.55 -3.86 -12.88
N THR A 75 30.33 -4.65 -12.14
CA THR A 75 31.64 -5.12 -12.65
C THR A 75 31.49 -6.03 -13.87
N ALA A 76 30.51 -6.93 -13.87
CA ALA A 76 30.20 -7.76 -15.02
C ALA A 76 29.76 -6.92 -16.23
N ALA A 77 28.98 -5.86 -16.00
CA ALA A 77 28.51 -4.96 -17.04
C ALA A 77 29.67 -4.22 -17.73
N HIS A 78 30.69 -3.80 -16.97
CA HIS A 78 31.90 -3.21 -17.57
C HIS A 78 32.64 -4.22 -18.46
N ALA A 79 32.73 -5.48 -18.05
CA ALA A 79 33.34 -6.55 -18.85
C ALA A 79 32.52 -6.90 -20.11
N VAL A 80 31.19 -6.79 -20.05
CA VAL A 80 30.31 -6.96 -21.22
C VAL A 80 30.45 -5.78 -22.17
N ARG A 81 30.43 -4.55 -21.63
CA ARG A 81 30.53 -3.32 -22.42
C ARG A 81 31.86 -3.23 -23.18
N SER A 82 32.97 -3.69 -22.59
CA SER A 82 34.27 -3.70 -23.28
C SER A 82 34.33 -4.65 -24.48
N ARG A 83 33.45 -5.68 -24.53
CA ARG A 83 33.32 -6.61 -25.66
C ARG A 83 32.37 -6.09 -26.76
N LEU A 84 31.55 -5.10 -26.45
CA LEU A 84 30.50 -4.56 -27.32
C LEU A 84 30.85 -3.17 -27.89
N SER A 85 32.14 -2.83 -27.96
CA SER A 85 32.68 -1.51 -28.35
C SER A 85 32.51 -1.12 -29.83
N GLN A 86 31.52 -1.68 -30.52
CA GLN A 86 31.20 -1.27 -31.89
C GLN A 86 30.28 -0.04 -31.86
N ARG A 87 30.64 0.99 -32.64
CA ARG A 87 29.89 2.26 -32.74
C ARG A 87 28.35 2.14 -32.83
N PRO A 88 27.75 1.24 -33.65
CA PRO A 88 26.29 1.12 -33.69
C PRO A 88 25.70 0.62 -32.36
N VAL A 89 26.40 -0.27 -31.66
CA VAL A 89 25.96 -0.81 -30.36
C VAL A 89 26.07 0.26 -29.27
N GLU A 90 27.10 1.10 -29.33
CA GLU A 90 27.28 2.23 -28.40
C GLU A 90 26.15 3.27 -28.52
N VAL A 91 25.67 3.55 -29.74
CA VAL A 91 24.54 4.47 -29.95
C VAL A 91 23.25 3.89 -29.38
N VAL A 92 23.00 2.60 -29.57
CA VAL A 92 21.84 1.91 -28.99
C VAL A 92 21.93 1.88 -27.47
N ASP A 93 23.12 1.60 -26.92
CA ASP A 93 23.36 1.62 -25.48
C ASP A 93 23.13 3.01 -24.87
N MET A 94 23.59 4.07 -25.55
CA MET A 94 23.35 5.45 -25.14
C MET A 94 21.85 5.81 -25.21
N ALA A 95 21.19 5.48 -26.32
CA ALA A 95 19.77 5.77 -26.51
C ALA A 95 18.90 5.05 -25.47
N GLY A 96 19.16 3.75 -25.25
CA GLY A 96 18.52 2.99 -24.18
C GLY A 96 18.84 3.55 -22.79
N GLY A 97 20.07 4.03 -22.60
CA GLY A 97 20.50 4.68 -21.37
C GLY A 97 19.73 5.97 -21.07
N ILE A 98 19.46 6.79 -22.09
CA ILE A 98 18.62 7.99 -21.99
C ILE A 98 17.20 7.61 -21.59
N VAL A 99 16.61 6.63 -22.28
CA VAL A 99 15.23 6.18 -22.00
C VAL A 99 15.12 5.67 -20.58
N LEU A 100 15.99 4.73 -20.18
CA LEU A 100 15.97 4.15 -18.84
C LEU A 100 16.25 5.21 -17.76
N GLY A 101 17.23 6.08 -17.97
CA GLY A 101 17.55 7.17 -17.04
C GLY A 101 16.39 8.16 -16.87
N THR A 102 15.67 8.47 -17.95
CA THR A 102 14.47 9.32 -17.90
C THR A 102 13.33 8.64 -17.13
N LEU A 103 13.10 7.34 -17.37
CA LEU A 103 12.09 6.56 -16.64
C LEU A 103 12.40 6.48 -15.14
N LEU A 104 13.66 6.24 -14.77
CA LEU A 104 14.10 6.26 -13.37
C LEU A 104 13.92 7.65 -12.75
N GLY A 105 14.28 8.70 -13.49
CA GLY A 105 14.07 10.09 -13.07
C GLY A 105 12.60 10.44 -12.84
N LEU A 106 11.70 9.98 -13.72
CA LEU A 106 10.25 10.09 -13.56
C LEU A 106 9.75 9.36 -12.32
N GLY A 107 10.20 8.11 -12.10
CA GLY A 107 9.86 7.34 -10.92
C GLY A 107 10.30 8.03 -9.61
N PHE A 108 11.48 8.64 -9.60
CA PHE A 108 11.96 9.41 -8.46
C PHE A 108 11.15 10.68 -8.20
N ALA A 109 10.84 11.45 -9.26
CA ALA A 109 9.99 12.63 -9.15
C ALA A 109 8.57 12.28 -8.66
N TRP A 110 8.03 11.16 -9.15
CA TRP A 110 6.78 10.60 -8.67
C TRP A 110 6.82 10.25 -7.17
N LEU A 111 7.89 9.59 -6.72
CA LEU A 111 8.06 9.21 -5.31
C LEU A 111 8.09 10.45 -4.40
N LEU A 112 8.83 11.49 -4.79
CA LEU A 112 8.88 12.76 -4.05
C LEU A 112 7.52 13.47 -4.03
N ALA A 113 6.79 13.47 -5.15
CA ALA A 113 5.45 14.04 -5.21
C ALA A 113 4.46 13.28 -4.32
N ALA A 114 4.50 11.93 -4.33
CA ALA A 114 3.70 11.10 -3.46
C ALA A 114 4.01 11.37 -1.98
N LEU A 115 5.28 11.47 -1.61
CA LEU A 115 5.71 11.79 -0.24
C LEU A 115 5.24 13.19 0.19
N ALA A 116 5.43 14.20 -0.66
CA ALA A 116 5.03 15.57 -0.38
C ALA A 116 3.51 15.74 -0.25
N LEU A 117 2.71 14.91 -0.95
CA LEU A 117 1.26 14.89 -0.82
C LEU A 117 0.79 14.16 0.46
N GLN A 118 1.53 13.16 0.92
CA GLN A 118 1.22 12.38 2.13
C GLN A 118 1.75 13.02 3.42
N GLN A 119 2.67 13.98 3.35
CA GLN A 119 3.33 14.61 4.50
C GLN A 119 3.00 16.11 4.58
N PRO A 120 1.96 16.51 5.33
CA PRO A 120 1.51 17.90 5.43
C PRO A 120 2.57 18.85 6.01
N GLU A 121 3.41 18.33 6.92
CA GLU A 121 4.46 19.05 7.64
C GLU A 121 5.54 19.66 6.73
N LEU A 122 5.73 19.12 5.53
CA LEU A 122 6.78 19.59 4.60
C LEU A 122 6.43 20.93 3.95
N GLY A 123 5.18 21.40 4.00
CA GLY A 123 4.75 22.66 3.39
C GLY A 123 4.76 22.68 1.85
N LEU A 124 5.32 21.67 1.19
CA LEU A 124 5.48 21.54 -0.27
C LEU A 124 4.19 21.21 -1.02
N ARG A 125 3.09 20.96 -0.29
CA ARG A 125 1.83 20.49 -0.85
C ARG A 125 1.23 21.47 -1.87
N ARG A 126 1.28 22.78 -1.59
CA ARG A 126 0.78 23.80 -2.53
C ARG A 126 1.59 23.81 -3.82
N ASP A 127 2.91 23.70 -3.70
CA ASP A 127 3.82 23.74 -4.84
C ASP A 127 3.62 22.54 -5.78
N VAL A 128 3.39 21.35 -5.20
CA VAL A 128 3.05 20.13 -5.94
C VAL A 128 1.66 20.23 -6.58
N GLN A 129 0.66 20.75 -5.88
CA GLN A 129 -0.71 20.89 -6.40
C GLN A 129 -0.82 21.93 -7.53
N HIS A 130 0.00 22.98 -7.50
CA HIS A 130 0.08 23.99 -8.56
C HIS A 130 0.98 23.58 -9.75
N SER A 131 1.66 22.43 -9.69
CA SER A 131 2.40 21.88 -10.82
C SER A 131 1.44 21.29 -11.86
N ALA A 132 1.78 21.45 -13.15
CA ALA A 132 1.02 20.79 -14.22
C ALA A 132 1.43 19.31 -14.39
N ILE A 133 2.68 18.98 -14.03
CA ILE A 133 3.30 17.67 -14.30
C ILE A 133 3.07 16.69 -13.15
N LEU A 134 3.33 17.10 -11.90
CA LEU A 134 3.33 16.18 -10.76
C LEU A 134 1.94 15.61 -10.43
N PRO A 135 0.85 16.38 -10.41
CA PRO A 135 -0.49 15.83 -10.18
C PRO A 135 -0.94 14.89 -11.31
N ALA A 136 -0.52 15.15 -12.56
CA ALA A 136 -0.79 14.24 -13.67
C ALA A 136 -0.04 12.92 -13.50
N LEU A 137 1.24 12.98 -13.11
CA LEU A 137 2.10 11.82 -12.87
C LEU A 137 1.62 10.94 -11.70
N VAL A 138 1.15 11.54 -10.61
CA VAL A 138 0.62 10.80 -9.45
C VAL A 138 -0.76 10.19 -9.75
N ARG A 139 -1.55 10.81 -10.64
CA ARG A 139 -2.84 10.25 -11.08
C ARG A 139 -2.70 9.08 -12.05
N THR A 140 -1.71 9.10 -12.94
CA THR A 140 -1.48 8.00 -13.90
C THR A 140 -0.97 6.75 -13.22
N VAL A 141 -0.12 6.90 -12.20
CA VAL A 141 0.37 5.79 -11.37
C VAL A 141 0.06 6.11 -9.92
N SER A 142 -1.00 5.53 -9.36
CA SER A 142 -1.36 5.82 -7.97
C SER A 142 -0.38 5.13 -6.99
N PRO A 143 0.00 5.78 -5.87
CA PRO A 143 0.83 5.14 -4.83
C PRO A 143 0.24 3.84 -4.29
N GLN A 144 -1.08 3.80 -4.17
CA GLN A 144 -1.86 2.63 -3.76
C GLN A 144 -1.60 1.44 -4.71
N SER A 145 -1.67 1.67 -6.03
CA SER A 145 -1.46 0.62 -7.04
C SER A 145 -0.04 0.05 -6.99
N VAL A 146 0.96 0.91 -6.76
CA VAL A 146 2.36 0.47 -6.62
C VAL A 146 2.56 -0.35 -5.36
N LEU A 147 2.03 0.11 -4.22
CA LEU A 147 2.07 -0.66 -2.96
C LEU A 147 1.37 -2.02 -3.11
N SER A 148 0.19 -2.05 -3.72
CA SER A 148 -0.55 -3.29 -3.96
C SER A 148 0.18 -4.25 -4.91
N ALA A 149 0.86 -3.73 -5.93
CA ALA A 149 1.71 -4.52 -6.81
C ALA A 149 2.96 -5.07 -6.10
N LEU A 150 3.59 -4.24 -5.25
CA LEU A 150 4.72 -4.62 -4.40
C LEU A 150 4.33 -5.53 -3.23
N ASN A 151 3.07 -5.55 -2.80
CA ASN A 151 2.58 -6.54 -1.84
C ASN A 151 2.23 -7.88 -2.52
N ARG A 152 1.91 -7.84 -3.83
CA ARG A 152 1.61 -9.04 -4.62
C ARG A 152 2.87 -9.78 -5.07
N PHE A 153 3.91 -9.04 -5.41
CA PHE A 153 5.26 -9.58 -5.55
C PHE A 153 5.93 -9.45 -4.21
N ASP A 154 6.21 -10.54 -3.50
CA ASP A 154 6.78 -10.52 -2.15
C ASP A 154 8.32 -10.80 -2.19
N PRO A 155 9.19 -9.94 -2.77
CA PRO A 155 10.64 -10.14 -2.77
C PRO A 155 11.30 -9.58 -1.50
N LEU A 156 10.57 -8.82 -0.70
CA LEU A 156 11.00 -8.24 0.56
C LEU A 156 9.91 -8.59 1.59
N PRO A 157 10.12 -9.57 2.48
CA PRO A 157 9.16 -9.97 3.52
C PRO A 157 9.04 -8.91 4.64
N PHE A 158 9.22 -7.65 4.26
CA PHE A 158 9.33 -6.48 5.11
C PHE A 158 8.12 -5.62 4.84
N ILE A 159 7.08 -5.91 5.62
CA ILE A 159 6.21 -4.99 6.33
C ILE A 159 4.97 -5.83 6.58
N SER A 160 4.78 -6.18 7.86
CA SER A 160 3.69 -7.06 8.34
C SER A 160 3.95 -8.55 8.12
N ALA A 161 4.88 -9.11 8.92
CA ALA A 161 4.76 -10.52 9.28
C ALA A 161 3.50 -10.67 10.16
N PHE A 162 2.32 -10.63 9.55
CA PHE A 162 1.12 -11.14 10.19
C PHE A 162 1.35 -12.64 10.47
N PRO A 163 0.89 -13.17 11.61
CA PRO A 163 0.94 -14.59 11.94
C PRO A 163 0.11 -15.51 11.01
N ASP A 164 -0.13 -15.14 9.75
CA ASP A 164 -0.97 -15.88 8.81
C ASP A 164 -0.45 -17.29 8.54
N ARG A 165 0.83 -17.54 8.80
CA ARG A 165 1.50 -18.83 8.54
C ARG A 165 1.01 -19.98 9.42
N GLY A 166 0.18 -19.71 10.46
CA GLY A 166 -0.35 -20.74 11.36
C GLY A 166 -1.86 -20.99 11.28
N LEU A 167 -2.64 -20.14 10.59
CA LEU A 167 -4.09 -20.28 10.59
C LEU A 167 -4.57 -21.33 9.56
N PRO A 168 -5.59 -22.16 9.88
CA PRO A 168 -6.20 -23.07 8.91
C PRO A 168 -6.66 -22.34 7.63
N PRO A 169 -6.69 -23.02 6.47
CA PRO A 169 -7.24 -22.44 5.26
C PRO A 169 -8.72 -22.02 5.46
N PRO A 170 -9.18 -20.94 4.80
CA PRO A 170 -10.57 -20.54 4.85
C PRO A 170 -11.51 -21.60 4.26
N ASP A 171 -12.69 -21.76 4.86
CA ASP A 171 -13.76 -22.62 4.38
C ASP A 171 -14.76 -21.81 3.54
N PRO A 172 -14.86 -22.05 2.21
CA PRO A 172 -15.77 -21.31 1.34
C PRO A 172 -17.25 -21.43 1.74
N SER A 173 -17.65 -22.49 2.44
CA SER A 173 -19.06 -22.71 2.82
C SER A 173 -19.61 -21.60 3.74
N VAL A 174 -18.74 -20.86 4.44
CA VAL A 174 -19.17 -19.78 5.33
C VAL A 174 -19.69 -18.55 4.59
N GLU A 175 -19.35 -18.37 3.31
CA GLU A 175 -19.79 -17.24 2.48
C GLU A 175 -21.31 -17.23 2.22
N GLU A 176 -21.89 -18.43 2.18
CA GLU A 176 -23.32 -18.67 1.94
C GLU A 176 -24.10 -18.96 3.22
N SER A 177 -23.43 -18.96 4.38
CA SER A 177 -24.06 -19.25 5.67
C SER A 177 -25.22 -18.29 5.98
N PRO A 178 -26.24 -18.74 6.75
CA PRO A 178 -27.34 -17.86 7.18
C PRO A 178 -26.85 -16.59 7.89
N GLY A 179 -25.77 -16.71 8.68
CA GLY A 179 -25.12 -15.58 9.34
C GLY A 179 -24.53 -14.58 8.34
N ALA A 180 -23.84 -15.05 7.30
CA ALA A 180 -23.31 -14.19 6.24
C ALA A 180 -24.43 -13.45 5.50
N GLN A 181 -25.53 -14.14 5.16
CA GLN A 181 -26.66 -13.50 4.48
C GLN A 181 -27.34 -12.44 5.35
N ALA A 182 -27.53 -12.72 6.64
CA ALA A 182 -28.06 -11.73 7.57
C ALA A 182 -27.12 -10.53 7.76
N ALA A 183 -25.81 -10.79 7.84
CA ALA A 183 -24.79 -9.75 8.04
C ALA A 183 -24.66 -8.81 6.83
N LYS A 184 -24.78 -9.33 5.59
CA LYS A 184 -24.76 -8.52 4.36
C LYS A 184 -25.76 -7.36 4.39
N MET A 185 -26.92 -7.54 5.04
CA MET A 185 -27.94 -6.50 5.17
C MET A 185 -27.54 -5.36 6.11
N SER A 186 -26.50 -5.55 6.91
CA SER A 186 -26.05 -4.63 7.96
C SER A 186 -24.72 -3.94 7.64
N VAL A 187 -24.07 -4.36 6.55
CA VAL A 187 -22.84 -3.77 6.02
C VAL A 187 -23.20 -2.63 5.09
N VAL A 188 -22.50 -1.51 5.22
CA VAL A 188 -22.76 -0.28 4.50
C VAL A 188 -21.50 0.18 3.79
N LYS A 189 -21.70 0.89 2.67
CA LYS A 189 -20.61 1.52 1.96
C LYS A 189 -20.43 2.94 2.48
N ILE A 190 -19.19 3.36 2.67
CA ILE A 190 -18.82 4.69 3.12
C ILE A 190 -18.09 5.39 1.98
N GLN A 191 -18.44 6.65 1.74
CA GLN A 191 -17.81 7.49 0.73
C GLN A 191 -17.63 8.90 1.27
N GLY A 192 -16.54 9.54 0.91
CA GLY A 192 -16.32 10.94 1.18
C GLY A 192 -15.24 11.50 0.26
N THR A 193 -14.90 12.76 0.50
CA THR A 193 -13.87 13.47 -0.24
C THR A 193 -12.84 14.01 0.74
N SER A 194 -11.60 13.57 0.57
CA SER A 194 -10.45 14.12 1.29
C SER A 194 -9.46 14.64 0.25
N CYS A 195 -8.98 15.87 0.44
CA CYS A 195 -7.92 16.44 -0.41
C CYS A 195 -8.27 16.52 -1.92
N GLY A 196 -9.57 16.57 -2.27
CA GLY A 196 -10.06 16.56 -3.66
C GLY A 196 -10.08 15.18 -4.32
N LEU A 197 -9.81 14.12 -3.56
CA LEU A 197 -9.89 12.73 -3.98
C LEU A 197 -11.05 12.04 -3.27
N GLY A 198 -11.77 11.19 -4.00
CA GLY A 198 -12.77 10.31 -3.40
C GLY A 198 -12.09 9.29 -2.49
N ILE A 199 -12.59 9.17 -1.27
CA ILE A 199 -12.22 8.13 -0.31
C ILE A 199 -13.42 7.22 -0.14
N GLU A 200 -13.14 5.94 -0.01
CA GLU A 200 -14.12 4.88 -0.05
C GLU A 200 -13.78 3.83 0.99
N GLY A 201 -14.79 3.23 1.58
CA GLY A 201 -14.60 2.20 2.57
C GLY A 201 -15.88 1.45 2.88
N SER A 202 -15.75 0.55 3.84
CA SER A 202 -16.86 -0.25 4.36
C SER A 202 -17.10 0.08 5.83
N GLY A 203 -18.33 -0.10 6.27
CA GLY A 203 -18.68 -0.06 7.68
C GLY A 203 -19.83 -1.01 7.97
N TRP A 204 -20.22 -1.11 9.23
CA TRP A 204 -21.39 -1.89 9.62
C TRP A 204 -22.16 -1.21 10.74
N VAL A 205 -23.46 -1.47 10.79
CA VAL A 205 -24.34 -0.89 11.81
C VAL A 205 -24.12 -1.63 13.14
N VAL A 206 -23.68 -0.91 14.17
CA VAL A 206 -23.46 -1.47 15.53
C VAL A 206 -24.62 -1.18 16.46
N ARG A 207 -25.36 -0.09 16.21
CA ARG A 207 -26.59 0.31 16.90
C ARG A 207 -27.48 1.10 15.93
N PRO A 208 -28.79 1.24 16.18
CA PRO A 208 -29.65 2.06 15.32
C PRO A 208 -29.06 3.46 15.10
N GLY A 209 -28.82 3.82 13.83
CA GLY A 209 -28.21 5.09 13.43
C GLY A 209 -26.73 5.25 13.78
N ILE A 210 -26.02 4.18 14.19
CA ILE A 210 -24.58 4.20 14.50
C ILE A 210 -23.85 3.15 13.66
N VAL A 211 -22.89 3.63 12.86
CA VAL A 211 -22.04 2.82 11.99
C VAL A 211 -20.63 2.79 12.55
N ALA A 212 -20.02 1.62 12.62
CA ALA A 212 -18.59 1.47 12.89
C ALA A 212 -17.81 1.31 11.59
N THR A 213 -16.61 1.87 11.55
CA THR A 213 -15.66 1.78 10.44
C THR A 213 -14.23 2.02 10.96
N ASN A 214 -13.25 2.03 10.07
CA ASN A 214 -11.87 2.39 10.41
C ASN A 214 -11.69 3.91 10.44
N ALA A 215 -10.75 4.39 11.27
CA ALA A 215 -10.46 5.82 11.37
C ALA A 215 -9.82 6.38 10.09
N HIS A 216 -9.04 5.56 9.38
CA HIS A 216 -8.44 5.94 8.11
C HIS A 216 -9.49 6.17 6.99
N VAL A 217 -10.64 5.48 7.05
CA VAL A 217 -11.71 5.60 6.04
C VAL A 217 -12.30 7.01 6.01
N ILE A 218 -12.33 7.71 7.14
CA ILE A 218 -12.95 9.04 7.27
C ILE A 218 -11.91 10.16 7.42
N ALA A 219 -10.63 9.85 7.18
CA ALA A 219 -9.51 10.73 7.47
C ALA A 219 -9.50 11.97 6.57
N GLY A 220 -9.68 13.15 7.17
CA GLY A 220 -9.66 14.42 6.46
C GLY A 220 -10.85 14.65 5.52
N GLU A 221 -11.90 13.82 5.64
CA GLU A 221 -13.15 14.02 4.92
C GLU A 221 -13.97 15.18 5.51
N SER A 222 -14.77 15.82 4.66
CA SER A 222 -15.73 16.88 5.07
C SER A 222 -17.18 16.57 4.71
N ASP A 223 -17.40 15.51 3.94
CA ASP A 223 -18.68 15.17 3.31
C ASP A 223 -18.97 13.66 3.37
N THR A 224 -18.57 12.99 4.46
CA THR A 224 -18.77 11.55 4.68
C THR A 224 -20.25 11.17 4.52
N ARG A 225 -20.47 10.15 3.67
CA ARG A 225 -21.78 9.62 3.29
C ARG A 225 -21.80 8.11 3.51
N VAL A 226 -22.97 7.62 3.89
CA VAL A 226 -23.27 6.20 4.02
C VAL A 226 -24.29 5.80 2.97
N LEU A 227 -23.97 4.74 2.23
CA LEU A 227 -24.76 4.18 1.16
C LEU A 227 -25.18 2.77 1.57
N VAL A 228 -26.49 2.51 1.49
CA VAL A 228 -27.09 1.20 1.72
C VAL A 228 -27.89 0.83 0.49
N LEU A 229 -27.78 -0.41 0.04
CA LEU A 229 -28.49 -0.87 -1.14
C LEU A 229 -30.01 -0.70 -0.94
N GLY A 230 -30.66 0.01 -1.87
CA GLY A 230 -32.10 0.25 -1.81
C GLY A 230 -32.57 1.33 -0.83
N GLN A 231 -31.65 2.06 -0.18
CA GLN A 231 -31.99 3.22 0.65
C GLN A 231 -31.37 4.51 0.10
N PRO A 232 -31.94 5.69 0.44
CA PRO A 232 -31.32 6.96 0.08
C PRO A 232 -29.95 7.14 0.74
N VAL A 233 -29.02 7.78 0.03
CA VAL A 233 -27.72 8.18 0.58
C VAL A 233 -27.92 9.09 1.79
N ARG A 234 -27.16 8.84 2.87
CA ARG A 234 -27.25 9.60 4.12
C ARG A 234 -25.93 10.26 4.46
N VAL A 235 -26.00 11.45 5.05
CA VAL A 235 -24.83 12.11 5.66
C VAL A 235 -24.47 11.36 6.95
N ALA A 236 -23.18 11.16 7.16
CA ALA A 236 -22.63 10.50 8.33
C ALA A 236 -21.72 11.46 9.09
N ILE A 237 -21.91 11.54 10.41
CA ILE A 237 -21.17 12.47 11.26
C ILE A 237 -20.26 11.66 12.20
N PRO A 238 -18.93 11.85 12.18
CA PRO A 238 -18.05 11.22 13.15
C PRO A 238 -18.39 11.67 14.57
N ILE A 239 -18.68 10.71 15.45
CA ILE A 239 -18.98 10.95 16.87
C ILE A 239 -17.91 10.38 17.81
N TYR A 240 -17.04 9.50 17.28
CA TYR A 240 -15.90 8.96 18.00
C TYR A 240 -14.82 8.55 17.00
N VAL A 241 -13.56 8.85 17.31
CA VAL A 241 -12.40 8.45 16.51
C VAL A 241 -11.28 8.04 17.46
N ASP A 242 -10.85 6.79 17.34
CA ASP A 242 -9.67 6.23 17.99
C ASP A 242 -8.60 5.99 16.94
N ARG A 243 -7.64 6.91 16.89
CA ARG A 243 -6.50 6.87 15.95
C ARG A 243 -5.56 5.71 16.25
N ASN A 244 -5.41 5.39 17.55
CA ASN A 244 -4.50 4.35 17.99
C ASN A 244 -5.03 2.99 17.58
N ASN A 245 -6.34 2.76 17.67
CA ASN A 245 -6.97 1.49 17.30
C ASN A 245 -7.59 1.47 15.89
N ASP A 246 -7.37 2.52 15.10
CA ASP A 246 -7.91 2.68 13.75
C ASP A 246 -9.42 2.36 13.68
N ALA A 247 -10.18 2.97 14.58
CA ALA A 247 -11.62 2.76 14.72
C ALA A 247 -12.36 4.10 14.78
N ALA A 248 -13.51 4.17 14.13
CA ALA A 248 -14.40 5.31 14.17
C ALA A 248 -15.86 4.89 14.30
N LEU A 249 -16.65 5.73 14.96
CA LEU A 249 -18.11 5.61 15.00
C LEU A 249 -18.74 6.82 14.33
N LEU A 250 -19.67 6.55 13.43
CA LEU A 250 -20.43 7.54 12.69
C LEU A 250 -21.89 7.52 13.11
N ARG A 251 -22.48 8.69 13.28
CA ARG A 251 -23.92 8.88 13.45
C ARG A 251 -24.57 9.13 12.09
N VAL A 252 -25.59 8.35 11.77
CA VAL A 252 -26.32 8.40 10.50
C VAL A 252 -27.81 8.50 10.81
N TYR A 253 -28.38 9.71 10.68
CA TYR A 253 -29.79 9.94 10.96
C TYR A 253 -30.69 9.29 9.89
N GLY A 254 -31.78 8.65 10.33
CA GLY A 254 -32.75 8.01 9.44
C GLY A 254 -32.26 6.71 8.78
N LEU A 255 -31.17 6.11 9.29
CA LEU A 255 -30.69 4.79 8.87
C LEU A 255 -31.54 3.69 9.55
N THR A 256 -32.30 2.94 8.75
CA THR A 256 -33.24 1.90 9.22
C THR A 256 -32.67 0.49 9.15
N THR A 257 -31.35 0.37 9.05
CA THR A 257 -30.64 -0.91 8.90
C THR A 257 -30.48 -1.62 10.25
N THR A 258 -30.69 -2.94 10.26
CA THR A 258 -30.55 -3.77 11.46
C THR A 258 -29.09 -3.79 11.95
N PRO A 259 -28.83 -3.65 13.25
CA PRO A 259 -27.47 -3.72 13.78
C PRO A 259 -26.92 -5.15 13.89
N LEU A 260 -25.61 -5.30 13.71
CA LEU A 260 -24.86 -6.51 14.05
C LEU A 260 -24.43 -6.48 15.52
N ARG A 261 -24.51 -7.64 16.16
CA ARG A 261 -23.97 -7.84 17.51
C ARG A 261 -22.47 -8.08 17.43
N VAL A 262 -21.72 -7.41 18.30
CA VAL A 262 -20.29 -7.66 18.46
C VAL A 262 -20.11 -8.92 19.30
N ALA A 263 -19.48 -9.93 18.74
CA ALA A 263 -19.10 -11.15 19.45
C ALA A 263 -17.79 -10.95 20.23
N PRO A 264 -17.55 -11.72 21.31
CA PRO A 264 -16.23 -11.79 21.93
C PRO A 264 -15.16 -12.26 20.93
N SER A 265 -13.91 -11.87 21.15
CA SER A 265 -12.81 -12.38 20.33
C SER A 265 -12.67 -13.90 20.46
N PRO A 266 -12.32 -14.61 19.37
CA PRO A 266 -12.20 -16.06 19.40
C PRO A 266 -10.98 -16.50 20.24
N SER A 267 -11.12 -17.60 20.99
CA SER A 267 -10.03 -18.19 21.77
C SER A 267 -9.16 -19.16 20.97
N ALA A 268 -9.61 -19.55 19.78
CA ALA A 268 -8.96 -20.47 18.85
C ALA A 268 -9.32 -20.06 17.40
N PRO A 269 -8.64 -20.59 16.36
CA PRO A 269 -8.99 -20.26 14.99
C PRO A 269 -10.46 -20.58 14.65
N GLU A 270 -11.17 -19.61 14.07
CA GLU A 270 -12.58 -19.69 13.71
C GLU A 270 -12.77 -19.32 12.23
N GLN A 271 -13.65 -20.04 11.53
CA GLN A 271 -14.03 -19.73 10.15
C GLN A 271 -14.97 -18.52 10.13
N VAL A 272 -14.63 -17.49 9.38
CA VAL A 272 -15.34 -16.21 9.34
C VAL A 272 -15.60 -15.76 7.91
N VAL A 273 -16.57 -14.87 7.72
CA VAL A 273 -16.83 -14.21 6.45
C VAL A 273 -16.37 -12.75 6.53
N LEU A 274 -15.61 -12.33 5.52
CA LEU A 274 -15.17 -10.95 5.33
C LEU A 274 -16.18 -10.27 4.38
N LEU A 275 -16.80 -9.19 4.83
CA LEU A 275 -17.83 -8.46 4.08
C LEU A 275 -17.38 -7.02 3.84
N GLY A 276 -17.49 -6.55 2.60
CA GLY A 276 -17.12 -5.18 2.25
C GLY A 276 -17.39 -4.83 0.80
N TYR A 277 -17.04 -3.59 0.43
CA TYR A 277 -17.20 -3.01 -0.90
C TYR A 277 -15.83 -2.72 -1.54
N PRO A 278 -15.09 -3.76 -1.95
CA PRO A 278 -13.74 -3.57 -2.51
C PRO A 278 -13.79 -2.81 -3.83
N ASP A 279 -12.77 -2.00 -4.10
CA ASP A 279 -12.60 -1.27 -5.37
C ASP A 279 -13.86 -0.44 -5.78
N ASN A 280 -14.54 0.19 -4.81
CA ASN A 280 -15.82 0.88 -5.02
C ASN A 280 -16.98 -0.01 -5.52
N GLY A 281 -16.80 -1.33 -5.49
CA GLY A 281 -17.64 -2.28 -6.20
C GLY A 281 -18.95 -2.61 -5.51
N ARG A 282 -19.46 -3.79 -5.83
CA ARG A 282 -20.62 -4.38 -5.15
C ARG A 282 -20.16 -4.99 -3.82
N LEU A 283 -21.11 -5.17 -2.90
CA LEU A 283 -20.87 -5.91 -1.67
C LEU A 283 -20.37 -7.32 -2.02
N THR A 284 -19.18 -7.67 -1.52
CA THR A 284 -18.57 -8.99 -1.66
C THR A 284 -18.52 -9.70 -0.32
N ALA A 285 -18.64 -11.03 -0.37
CA ALA A 285 -18.32 -11.92 0.75
C ALA A 285 -17.13 -12.79 0.36
N VAL A 286 -16.17 -12.93 1.28
CA VAL A 286 -14.98 -13.75 1.07
C VAL A 286 -14.72 -14.55 2.34
N ALA A 287 -14.47 -15.85 2.20
CA ALA A 287 -14.10 -16.71 3.31
C ALA A 287 -12.76 -16.28 3.92
N GLY A 288 -12.70 -16.30 5.25
CA GLY A 288 -11.49 -16.10 6.03
C GLY A 288 -11.43 -17.01 7.25
N THR A 289 -10.27 -17.02 7.90
CA THR A 289 -10.05 -17.65 9.20
C THR A 289 -9.54 -16.59 10.16
N ALA A 290 -10.25 -16.35 11.26
CA ALA A 290 -9.82 -15.47 12.34
C ALA A 290 -9.07 -16.27 13.40
N GLY A 291 -7.91 -15.79 13.84
CA GLY A 291 -7.16 -16.39 14.95
C GLY A 291 -7.43 -15.72 16.29
N PRO A 292 -6.85 -16.24 17.38
CA PRO A 292 -6.92 -15.58 18.68
C PRO A 292 -6.21 -14.22 18.67
N PRO A 293 -6.67 -13.24 19.48
CA PRO A 293 -6.03 -11.94 19.58
C PRO A 293 -4.53 -12.04 19.91
N ALA A 294 -3.71 -11.30 19.17
CA ALA A 294 -2.27 -11.21 19.35
C ALA A 294 -1.85 -9.76 19.53
N LYS A 295 -0.84 -9.52 20.36
CA LYS A 295 -0.24 -8.19 20.49
C LYS A 295 0.87 -8.02 19.46
N VAL A 296 0.77 -6.98 18.64
CA VAL A 296 1.73 -6.66 17.59
C VAL A 296 2.15 -5.20 17.67
N PHE A 297 3.39 -4.92 17.30
CA PHE A 297 3.84 -3.55 17.06
C PHE A 297 3.39 -3.14 15.67
N THR A 298 2.56 -2.11 15.57
CA THR A 298 2.09 -1.57 14.30
C THR A 298 1.93 -0.05 14.41
N ARG A 299 1.80 0.62 13.26
CA ARG A 299 1.56 2.06 13.22
C ARG A 299 0.11 2.39 13.62
N ASP A 300 -0.12 3.62 14.09
CA ASP A 300 -1.48 4.15 14.24
C ASP A 300 -2.17 4.36 12.87
N ALA A 301 -3.43 4.77 12.89
CA ALA A 301 -4.25 4.97 11.68
C ALA A 301 -3.71 6.01 10.69
N TYR A 302 -2.80 6.88 11.13
CA TYR A 302 -2.24 7.97 10.31
C TYR A 302 -0.74 7.80 10.03
N GLY A 303 -0.09 6.81 10.65
CA GLY A 303 1.30 6.47 10.42
C GLY A 303 2.30 7.17 11.35
N ASP A 304 1.83 7.92 12.34
CA ASP A 304 2.65 8.85 13.13
C ASP A 304 3.47 8.14 14.21
N HIS A 305 2.91 7.12 14.86
CA HIS A 305 3.53 6.42 15.98
C HIS A 305 3.48 4.89 15.82
N VAL A 306 4.53 4.21 16.31
CA VAL A 306 4.53 2.75 16.47
C VAL A 306 4.03 2.40 17.86
N LEU A 307 2.96 1.62 17.93
CA LEU A 307 2.23 1.30 19.15
C LEU A 307 2.07 -0.22 19.27
N LEU A 308 2.02 -0.72 20.51
CA LEU A 308 1.64 -2.10 20.78
C LEU A 308 0.11 -2.21 20.76
N ARG A 309 -0.44 -2.96 19.81
CA ARG A 309 -1.89 -3.12 19.62
C ARG A 309 -2.30 -4.58 19.67
N THR A 310 -3.48 -4.82 20.21
CA THR A 310 -4.12 -6.14 20.13
C THR A 310 -4.87 -6.22 18.80
N VAL A 311 -4.48 -7.16 17.95
CA VAL A 311 -5.10 -7.42 16.64
C VAL A 311 -5.62 -8.84 16.58
N VAL A 312 -6.65 -9.07 15.77
CA VAL A 312 -7.12 -10.41 15.42
C VAL A 312 -6.47 -10.77 14.09
N PRO A 313 -5.55 -11.76 14.04
CA PRO A 313 -4.95 -12.18 12.78
C PRO A 313 -6.02 -12.82 11.90
N LEU A 314 -5.97 -12.54 10.60
CA LEU A 314 -6.96 -12.99 9.62
C LEU A 314 -6.24 -13.62 8.42
N ARG A 315 -6.57 -14.87 8.12
CA ARG A 315 -6.17 -15.51 6.86
C ARG A 315 -7.32 -15.44 5.88
N GLY A 316 -7.16 -14.71 4.77
CA GLY A 316 -8.21 -14.57 3.75
C GLY A 316 -7.81 -13.55 2.69
N ARG A 317 -8.54 -13.49 1.58
CA ARG A 317 -8.30 -12.46 0.55
C ARG A 317 -9.05 -11.18 0.92
N VAL A 318 -8.44 -10.33 1.72
CA VAL A 318 -8.91 -8.95 1.97
C VAL A 318 -8.55 -8.09 0.77
N ARG A 319 -9.51 -7.30 0.27
CA ARG A 319 -9.29 -6.24 -0.71
C ARG A 319 -9.85 -4.95 -0.12
N GLU A 320 -9.05 -3.90 -0.13
CA GLU A 320 -9.46 -2.54 0.23
C GLU A 320 -10.02 -1.82 -1.00
#